data_AF-M5ED21-F1
#
_entry.id   AF-M5ED21-F1
#
_cell.length_a   1.000
_cell.length_b   1.000
_cell.length_c   1.000
_cell.angle_alpha   90.00
_cell.angle_beta   90.00
_cell.angle_gamma   90.00
#
_symmetry.space_group_name_H-M   'P 1'
#
loop_
_entity.id
_entity.type
_entity.pdbx_description
1 polymer ?
#
loop_
_entity_poly.entity_id
_entity_poly.type
_entity_poly.pdbx_seq_one_letter_code
_entity_poly.pdbx_strand_id
1 'polypeptide(L)'
;MQKRNYSEKYYDKLISLYREKAKIINFDVIIVSDNAAFNFILEYGEELYPKTPIVFCGVNNFNSNFLVNKEDICGIVENADHRKIIDLILKLHPNLNELIIINDQTLTGKNIQEELKVVLKDYKNKIEYEIWDTFTLNDLQNRLISLDQNDVIYLLVFNRDRAGNFISYNQGIDIIKSVSKNPIYGAWDFYLGKGILGGKLISAQAQGKEAALMAKKIINGQQDFREK
;
A
#
# COMPACT_ATOMS: atom_id res chain seq x y z
N MET A 1 14.67 -17.30 12.41
CA MET A 1 15.55 -16.11 12.51
C MET A 1 14.65 -14.88 12.40
N GLN A 2 14.51 -14.08 13.46
CA GLN A 2 13.62 -12.92 13.47
C GLN A 2 14.32 -11.76 12.73
N LYS A 3 13.92 -11.48 11.49
CA LYS A 3 14.51 -10.43 10.65
C LYS A 3 14.24 -9.00 11.16
N ARG A 4 13.24 -8.81 12.01
CA ARG A 4 12.72 -7.49 12.41
C ARG A 4 13.07 -7.21 13.87
N ASN A 5 13.67 -6.05 14.13
CA ASN A 5 13.97 -5.56 15.48
C ASN A 5 13.46 -4.11 15.59
N TYR A 6 12.52 -3.89 16.50
CA TYR A 6 11.91 -2.59 16.74
C TYR A 6 12.29 -1.99 18.09
N SER A 7 13.32 -2.54 18.76
CA SER A 7 13.77 -2.01 20.05
C SER A 7 14.42 -0.64 19.88
N GLU A 8 14.17 0.26 20.82
CA GLU A 8 14.81 1.58 20.90
C GLU A 8 16.33 1.47 20.80
N LYS A 9 16.91 0.52 21.56
CA LYS A 9 18.36 0.21 21.52
C LYS A 9 18.88 -0.18 20.14
N TYR A 10 18.07 -0.80 19.30
CA TYR A 10 18.46 -1.11 17.92
C TYR A 10 18.45 0.15 17.06
N TYR A 11 17.42 0.99 17.19
CA TYR A 11 17.32 2.28 16.52
C TYR A 11 18.46 3.22 16.92
N ASP A 12 18.81 3.32 18.20
CA ASP A 12 19.94 4.13 18.68
C ASP A 12 21.26 3.75 17.99
N LYS A 13 21.50 2.44 17.84
CA LYS A 13 22.68 1.94 17.14
C LYS A 13 22.63 2.24 15.65
N LEU A 14 21.45 2.16 15.04
CA LEU A 14 21.27 2.48 13.62
C LEU A 14 21.54 3.97 13.36
N ILE A 15 20.99 4.86 14.21
CA ILE A 15 21.23 6.31 14.16
C ILE A 15 22.72 6.61 14.35
N SER A 16 23.35 6.01 15.36
CA SER A 16 24.79 6.17 15.59
C SER A 16 25.62 5.74 14.38
N LEU A 17 25.25 4.64 13.72
CA LEU A 17 25.93 4.17 12.51
C LEU A 17 25.78 5.17 11.35
N TYR A 18 24.57 5.68 11.13
CA TYR A 18 24.31 6.65 10.06
C TYR A 18 24.99 8.00 10.33
N ARG A 19 25.07 8.42 11.59
CA ARG A 19 25.84 9.61 11.99
C ARG A 19 27.31 9.49 11.64
N GLU A 20 27.93 8.32 11.84
CA GLU A 20 29.32 8.10 11.42
C GLU A 20 29.47 8.08 9.89
N LYS A 21 28.51 7.49 9.16
CA LYS A 21 28.54 7.49 7.69
C LYS A 21 28.37 8.88 7.09
N ALA A 22 27.49 9.70 7.67
CA ALA A 22 27.23 11.07 7.22
C ALA A 22 28.45 11.99 7.30
N LYS A 23 29.43 11.69 8.17
CA LYS A 23 30.68 12.47 8.26
C LYS A 23 31.59 12.32 7.05
N ILE A 24 31.44 11.25 6.27
CA ILE A 24 32.36 10.89 5.19
C ILE A 24 31.68 10.69 3.83
N ILE A 25 30.35 10.62 3.80
CA ILE A 25 29.56 10.46 2.57
C ILE A 25 28.56 11.60 2.47
N ASN A 26 28.67 12.37 1.40
CA ASN A 26 27.64 13.32 0.97
C ASN A 26 26.82 12.68 -0.14
N PHE A 27 25.49 12.83 -0.08
CA PHE A 27 24.58 12.37 -1.12
C PHE A 27 24.03 13.57 -1.87
N ASP A 28 23.94 13.48 -3.20
CA ASP A 28 23.26 14.50 -4.00
C ASP A 28 21.73 14.43 -3.81
N VAL A 29 21.20 13.21 -3.61
CA VAL A 29 19.79 12.91 -3.33
C VAL A 29 19.70 11.62 -2.50
N ILE A 30 18.75 11.55 -1.57
CA ILE A 30 18.41 10.33 -0.82
C ILE A 30 17.04 9.83 -1.26
N ILE A 31 16.95 8.56 -1.67
CA ILE A 31 15.66 7.91 -1.93
C ILE A 31 15.26 7.08 -0.71
N VAL A 32 14.07 7.33 -0.16
CA VAL A 32 13.50 6.56 0.95
C VAL A 32 12.31 5.74 0.48
N SER A 33 12.31 4.45 0.81
CA SER A 33 11.25 3.52 0.43
C SER A 33 10.49 3.08 1.67
N ASP A 34 9.15 3.14 1.60
CA ASP A 34 8.21 2.73 2.66
C ASP A 34 8.20 3.66 3.89
N ASN A 35 7.13 3.56 4.69
CA ASN A 35 6.84 4.41 5.83
C ASN A 35 7.96 4.40 6.89
N ALA A 36 8.66 3.29 7.08
CA ALA A 36 9.73 3.21 8.07
C ALA A 36 10.92 4.12 7.72
N ALA A 37 11.37 4.10 6.46
CA ALA A 37 12.46 4.96 6.01
C ALA A 37 12.02 6.43 5.91
N PHE A 38 10.77 6.67 5.49
CA PHE A 38 10.20 8.00 5.46
C PHE A 38 10.09 8.62 6.86
N ASN A 39 9.57 7.90 7.84
CA ASN A 39 9.50 8.39 9.22
C ASN A 39 10.90 8.65 9.80
N PHE A 40 11.86 7.77 9.51
CA PHE A 40 13.25 7.96 9.92
C PHE A 40 13.84 9.26 9.38
N ILE A 41 13.64 9.56 8.09
CA ILE A 41 14.21 10.77 7.49
C ILE A 41 13.48 12.04 7.93
N LEU A 42 12.18 11.95 8.24
CA LEU A 42 11.45 13.10 8.82
C LEU A 42 11.97 13.48 10.22
N GLU A 43 12.42 12.50 10.99
CA GLU A 43 12.88 12.68 12.37
C GLU A 43 14.36 13.03 12.46
N TYR A 44 15.22 12.30 11.73
CA TYR A 44 16.69 12.40 11.84
C TYR A 44 17.36 13.00 10.60
N GLY A 45 16.61 13.26 9.52
CA GLY A 45 17.17 13.67 8.23
C GLY A 45 17.91 15.01 8.29
N GLU A 46 17.38 16.00 9.01
CA GLU A 46 18.03 17.32 9.14
C GLU A 46 19.35 17.23 9.91
N GLU A 47 19.44 16.35 10.92
CA GLU A 47 20.68 16.13 11.68
C GLU A 47 21.72 15.39 10.85
N LEU A 48 21.29 14.34 10.13
CA LEU A 48 22.20 13.42 9.45
C LEU A 48 22.60 13.91 8.06
N TYR A 49 21.69 14.56 7.33
CA TYR A 49 21.86 14.93 5.92
C TYR A 49 21.28 16.33 5.65
N PRO A 50 21.80 17.38 6.31
CA PRO A 50 21.26 18.73 6.20
C PRO A 50 21.26 19.18 4.74
N LYS A 51 20.15 19.78 4.29
CA LYS A 51 19.94 20.29 2.92
C LYS A 51 20.07 19.26 1.80
N THR A 52 20.09 17.97 2.12
CA THR A 52 20.11 16.92 1.12
C THR A 52 18.68 16.66 0.64
N PRO A 53 18.38 16.80 -0.65
CA PRO A 53 17.05 16.51 -1.18
C PRO A 53 16.65 15.05 -0.95
N ILE A 54 15.38 14.84 -0.59
CA ILE A 54 14.81 13.52 -0.31
C ILE A 54 13.67 13.24 -1.29
N VAL A 55 13.70 12.05 -1.88
CA VAL A 55 12.61 11.50 -2.70
C VAL A 55 12.02 10.28 -2.00
N PHE A 56 10.74 10.31 -1.64
CA PHE A 56 10.06 9.15 -1.05
C PHE A 56 9.27 8.35 -2.09
N CYS A 57 9.12 7.05 -1.86
CA CYS A 57 8.20 6.18 -2.60
C CYS A 57 7.65 5.07 -1.70
N GLY A 58 6.53 4.46 -2.09
CA GLY A 58 5.88 3.40 -1.31
C GLY A 58 5.32 3.86 0.03
N VAL A 59 5.10 5.17 0.21
CA VAL A 59 4.58 5.72 1.46
C VAL A 59 3.06 5.64 1.44
N ASN A 60 2.52 4.82 2.33
CA ASN A 60 1.08 4.69 2.55
C ASN A 60 0.60 5.77 3.55
N ASN A 61 -0.70 6.11 3.53
CA ASN A 61 -1.33 7.05 4.46
C ASN A 61 -0.63 8.42 4.55
N PHE A 62 -0.07 8.89 3.44
CA PHE A 62 0.63 10.16 3.42
C PHE A 62 -0.32 11.33 3.75
N ASN A 63 0.14 12.24 4.60
CA ASN A 63 -0.51 13.50 4.89
C ASN A 63 0.44 14.63 4.50
N SER A 64 -0.02 15.60 3.73
CA SER A 64 0.78 16.77 3.33
C SER A 64 1.34 17.55 4.51
N ASN A 65 0.71 17.46 5.69
CA ASN A 65 1.20 18.06 6.93
C ASN A 65 2.56 17.50 7.37
N PHE A 66 2.92 16.27 6.95
CA PHE A 66 4.23 15.69 7.23
C PHE A 66 5.37 16.49 6.58
N LEU A 67 5.09 17.25 5.53
CA LEU A 67 6.07 18.04 4.79
C LEU A 67 6.02 19.54 5.11
N VAL A 68 5.29 19.95 6.15
CA VAL A 68 5.28 21.35 6.60
C VAL A 68 6.70 21.75 7.00
N ASN A 69 7.19 22.83 6.40
CA ASN A 69 8.57 23.33 6.56
C ASN A 69 9.67 22.36 6.10
N LYS A 70 9.36 21.43 5.18
CA LYS A 70 10.31 20.46 4.60
C LYS A 70 10.30 20.57 3.08
N GLU A 71 10.85 21.67 2.57
CA GLU A 71 10.83 22.00 1.14
C GLU A 71 11.71 21.09 0.28
N ASP A 72 12.72 20.46 0.88
CA ASP A 72 13.67 19.56 0.22
C ASP A 72 13.15 18.12 0.09
N ILE A 73 11.88 17.85 0.47
CA ILE A 73 11.28 16.51 0.43
C ILE A 73 10.12 16.47 -0.56
N CYS A 74 10.20 15.54 -1.51
CA CYS A 74 9.14 15.23 -2.47
C CYS A 74 9.02 13.72 -2.68
N GLY A 75 8.03 13.25 -3.44
CA GLY A 75 7.92 11.81 -3.71
C GLY A 75 6.59 11.35 -4.26
N ILE A 76 6.42 10.03 -4.30
CA ILE A 76 5.23 9.36 -4.81
C ILE A 76 4.53 8.64 -3.67
N VAL A 77 3.26 8.97 -3.47
CA VAL A 77 2.40 8.33 -2.47
C VAL A 77 1.86 7.01 -3.01
N GLU A 78 1.87 5.99 -2.16
CA GLU A 78 1.15 4.75 -2.38
C GLU A 78 -0.29 4.90 -1.88
N ASN A 79 -1.18 5.36 -2.76
CA ASN A 79 -2.60 5.53 -2.44
C ASN A 79 -3.49 4.80 -3.45
N ALA A 80 -4.23 3.80 -2.95
CA ALA A 80 -5.15 3.02 -3.77
C ALA A 80 -6.41 3.83 -4.06
N ASP A 81 -6.73 4.00 -5.34
CA ASP A 81 -7.94 4.73 -5.75
C ASP A 81 -9.15 3.77 -5.73
N HIS A 82 -9.58 3.43 -4.52
CA HIS A 82 -10.71 2.54 -4.26
C HIS A 82 -11.98 3.00 -4.98
N ARG A 83 -12.21 4.32 -5.07
CA ARG A 83 -13.37 4.87 -5.76
C ARG A 83 -13.38 4.46 -7.23
N LYS A 84 -12.28 4.72 -7.96
CA LYS A 84 -12.22 4.34 -9.39
C LYS A 84 -12.31 2.84 -9.62
N ILE A 85 -11.86 2.02 -8.67
CA ILE A 85 -11.99 0.57 -8.76
C ILE A 85 -13.45 0.15 -8.59
N ILE A 86 -14.15 0.68 -7.57
CA ILE A 86 -15.57 0.39 -7.36
C ILE A 86 -16.42 0.87 -8.56
N ASP A 87 -16.17 2.09 -9.06
CA ASP A 87 -16.83 2.62 -10.26
C ASP A 87 -16.60 1.71 -11.50
N LEU A 88 -15.37 1.20 -11.66
CA LEU A 88 -15.03 0.25 -12.71
C LEU A 88 -15.80 -1.06 -12.56
N ILE A 89 -15.88 -1.61 -11.34
CA ILE A 89 -16.63 -2.84 -11.03
C ILE A 89 -18.09 -2.66 -11.42
N LEU A 90 -18.73 -1.57 -10.97
CA LEU A 90 -20.15 -1.30 -11.25
C LEU A 90 -20.43 -1.09 -12.74
N LYS A 91 -19.49 -0.47 -13.46
CA LYS A 91 -19.62 -0.30 -14.90
C LYS A 91 -19.54 -1.63 -15.66
N LEU A 92 -18.69 -2.55 -15.21
CA LEU A 92 -18.46 -3.84 -15.87
C LEU A 92 -19.45 -4.93 -15.45
N HIS A 93 -20.03 -4.80 -14.25
CA HIS A 93 -20.97 -5.75 -13.66
C HIS A 93 -22.30 -5.06 -13.33
N PRO A 94 -23.14 -4.72 -14.35
CA PRO A 94 -24.37 -3.97 -14.15
C PRO A 94 -25.44 -4.72 -13.34
N ASN A 95 -25.31 -6.05 -13.22
CA ASN A 95 -26.19 -6.92 -12.43
C ASN A 95 -25.55 -7.35 -11.10
N LEU A 96 -24.55 -6.60 -10.62
CA LEU A 96 -23.88 -6.88 -9.35
C LEU A 96 -24.91 -7.12 -8.24
N ASN A 97 -24.82 -8.28 -7.59
CA ASN A 97 -25.64 -8.58 -6.41
C ASN A 97 -24.98 -8.01 -5.16
N GLU A 98 -23.79 -8.49 -4.80
CA GLU A 98 -23.02 -7.97 -3.66
C GLU A 98 -21.53 -7.79 -3.99
N LEU A 99 -20.94 -6.70 -3.49
CA LEU A 99 -19.49 -6.48 -3.54
C LEU A 99 -18.82 -7.05 -2.29
N ILE A 100 -18.04 -8.11 -2.46
CA ILE A 100 -17.33 -8.80 -1.39
C ILE A 100 -15.90 -8.26 -1.27
N ILE A 101 -15.63 -7.49 -0.22
CA ILE A 101 -14.32 -6.89 0.02
C ILE A 101 -13.52 -7.78 0.96
N ILE A 102 -12.46 -8.42 0.45
CA ILE A 102 -11.58 -9.29 1.25
C ILE A 102 -10.36 -8.49 1.70
N ASN A 103 -10.18 -8.41 3.01
CA ASN A 103 -9.09 -7.71 3.67
C ASN A 103 -8.58 -8.52 4.89
N ASP A 104 -7.64 -7.98 5.67
CA ASP A 104 -7.21 -8.56 6.94
C ASP A 104 -7.18 -7.53 8.09
N GLN A 105 -6.84 -8.01 9.29
CA GLN A 105 -6.74 -7.20 10.51
C GLN A 105 -5.29 -6.78 10.85
N THR A 106 -4.37 -6.85 9.89
CA THR A 106 -3.02 -6.29 10.06
C THR A 106 -3.08 -4.76 10.16
N LEU A 107 -1.98 -4.11 10.55
CA LEU A 107 -1.91 -2.65 10.58
C LEU A 107 -2.27 -2.04 9.21
N THR A 108 -1.72 -2.60 8.13
CA THR A 108 -2.04 -2.19 6.75
C THR A 108 -3.51 -2.43 6.43
N GLY A 109 -4.04 -3.60 6.77
CA GLY A 109 -5.45 -3.93 6.55
C GLY A 109 -6.39 -2.93 7.24
N LYS A 110 -6.13 -2.60 8.51
CA LYS A 110 -6.90 -1.60 9.27
C LYS A 110 -6.85 -0.21 8.65
N ASN A 111 -5.70 0.23 8.16
CA ASN A 111 -5.57 1.51 7.47
C ASN A 111 -6.44 1.57 6.21
N ILE A 112 -6.40 0.52 5.39
CA ILE A 112 -7.25 0.40 4.20
C ILE A 112 -8.74 0.38 4.58
N GLN A 113 -9.13 -0.21 5.72
CA GLN A 113 -10.52 -0.15 6.18
C GLN A 113 -10.97 1.28 6.48
N GLU A 114 -10.13 2.12 7.08
CA GLU A 114 -10.46 3.52 7.33
C GLU A 114 -10.60 4.31 6.02
N GLU A 115 -9.76 4.04 5.03
CA GLU A 115 -9.88 4.60 3.67
C GLU A 115 -11.21 4.18 3.02
N LEU A 116 -11.52 2.88 3.06
CA LEU A 116 -12.77 2.33 2.54
C LEU A 116 -14.00 2.89 3.25
N LYS A 117 -13.98 3.07 4.58
CA LYS A 117 -15.09 3.68 5.33
C LYS A 117 -15.44 5.07 4.82
N VAL A 118 -14.45 5.85 4.36
CA VAL A 118 -14.70 7.16 3.75
C VAL A 118 -15.28 6.99 2.36
N VAL A 119 -14.69 6.12 1.53
CA VAL A 119 -15.10 5.93 0.13
C VAL A 119 -16.50 5.31 0.02
N LEU A 120 -16.82 4.30 0.82
CA LEU A 120 -18.08 3.55 0.77
C LEU A 120 -19.30 4.39 1.18
N LYS A 121 -19.12 5.51 1.89
CA LYS A 121 -20.21 6.46 2.19
C LYS A 121 -20.91 6.95 0.93
N ASP A 122 -20.18 7.13 -0.16
CA ASP A 122 -20.73 7.63 -1.43
C ASP A 122 -21.44 6.56 -2.26
N TYR A 123 -21.27 5.30 -1.85
CA TYR A 123 -21.93 4.13 -2.42
C TYR A 123 -23.05 3.59 -1.54
N LYS A 124 -23.32 4.24 -0.40
CA LYS A 124 -24.45 3.91 0.46
C LYS A 124 -25.75 3.93 -0.35
N ASN A 125 -26.52 2.86 -0.28
CA ASN A 125 -27.76 2.64 -1.03
C ASN A 125 -27.59 2.52 -2.56
N LYS A 126 -26.35 2.44 -3.08
CA LYS A 126 -26.08 2.19 -4.51
C LYS A 126 -25.62 0.76 -4.76
N ILE A 127 -24.98 0.16 -3.77
CA ILE A 127 -24.44 -1.21 -3.83
C ILE A 127 -24.69 -1.87 -2.48
N GLU A 128 -24.95 -3.17 -2.50
CA GLU A 128 -24.75 -4.01 -1.33
C GLU A 128 -23.28 -4.42 -1.27
N TYR A 129 -22.70 -4.42 -0.08
CA TYR A 129 -21.32 -4.83 0.11
C TYR A 129 -21.10 -5.45 1.48
N GLU A 130 -20.15 -6.39 1.55
CA GLU A 130 -19.67 -6.95 2.80
C GLU A 130 -18.15 -6.84 2.88
N ILE A 131 -17.62 -6.53 4.07
CA ILE A 131 -16.17 -6.54 4.33
C ILE A 131 -15.85 -7.79 5.12
N TRP A 132 -15.06 -8.67 4.51
CA TRP A 132 -14.54 -9.87 5.15
C TRP A 132 -13.11 -9.58 5.58
N ASP A 133 -12.92 -9.35 6.88
CA ASP A 133 -11.61 -9.03 7.45
C ASP A 133 -11.20 -9.96 8.61
N THR A 134 -12.16 -10.74 9.12
CA THR A 134 -12.00 -11.61 10.28
C THR A 134 -12.55 -12.98 9.97
N PHE A 135 -11.67 -13.92 9.61
CA PHE A 135 -12.02 -15.27 9.21
C PHE A 135 -10.83 -16.22 9.43
N THR A 136 -11.08 -17.54 9.55
CA THR A 136 -10.02 -18.53 9.27
C THR A 136 -10.00 -18.85 7.77
N LEU A 137 -8.94 -19.51 7.29
CA LEU A 137 -8.89 -20.02 5.92
C LEU A 137 -10.10 -20.90 5.56
N ASN A 138 -10.51 -21.79 6.46
CA ASN A 138 -11.65 -22.67 6.23
C ASN A 138 -12.96 -21.88 6.15
N ASP A 139 -13.15 -20.89 7.04
CA ASP A 139 -14.32 -20.01 7.01
C ASP A 139 -14.39 -19.25 5.69
N LEU A 140 -13.26 -18.69 5.25
CA LEU A 140 -13.17 -17.95 3.98
C LEU A 140 -13.54 -18.84 2.80
N GLN A 141 -12.96 -20.04 2.71
CA GLN A 141 -13.27 -20.98 1.62
C GLN A 141 -14.76 -21.34 1.58
N ASN A 142 -15.35 -21.66 2.73
CA ASN A 142 -16.77 -21.99 2.81
C ASN A 142 -17.67 -20.83 2.33
N ARG A 143 -17.35 -19.60 2.73
CA ARG A 143 -18.08 -18.39 2.30
C ARG A 143 -17.92 -18.11 0.80
N LEU A 144 -16.72 -18.33 0.27
CA LEU A 144 -16.44 -18.17 -1.16
C LEU A 144 -17.20 -19.16 -2.04
N ILE A 145 -17.39 -20.39 -1.56
CA ILE A 145 -18.17 -21.44 -2.25
C ILE A 145 -19.65 -21.05 -2.33
N SER A 146 -20.16 -20.32 -1.34
CA SER A 146 -21.57 -19.92 -1.26
C SER A 146 -21.91 -18.61 -1.99
N LEU A 147 -20.96 -17.96 -2.65
CA LEU A 147 -21.21 -16.72 -3.37
C LEU A 147 -22.22 -16.91 -4.50
N ASP A 148 -23.09 -15.91 -4.71
CA ASP A 148 -23.93 -15.83 -5.90
C ASP A 148 -23.05 -15.61 -7.14
N GLN A 149 -23.51 -16.06 -8.30
CA GLN A 149 -22.78 -15.90 -9.55
C GLN A 149 -22.57 -14.42 -9.96
N ASN A 150 -23.39 -13.50 -9.46
CA ASN A 150 -23.30 -12.06 -9.72
C ASN A 150 -22.54 -11.29 -8.63
N ASP A 151 -22.02 -11.97 -7.61
CA ASP A 151 -21.15 -11.33 -6.63
C ASP A 151 -19.77 -11.07 -7.25
N VAL A 152 -19.12 -10.00 -6.81
CA VAL A 152 -17.78 -9.62 -7.25
C VAL A 152 -16.85 -9.51 -6.06
N ILE A 153 -15.66 -10.08 -6.19
CA ILE A 153 -14.64 -10.04 -5.15
C ILE A 153 -13.71 -8.85 -5.39
N TYR A 154 -13.57 -8.00 -4.39
CA TYR A 154 -12.53 -6.98 -4.32
C TYR A 154 -11.45 -7.39 -3.31
N LEU A 155 -10.33 -7.89 -3.82
CA LEU A 155 -9.21 -8.40 -3.02
C LEU A 155 -8.21 -7.29 -2.71
N LEU A 156 -8.05 -6.99 -1.41
CA LEU A 156 -7.09 -6.04 -0.89
C LEU A 156 -5.87 -6.77 -0.30
N VAL A 157 -5.58 -6.58 0.99
CA VAL A 157 -4.49 -7.29 1.68
C VAL A 157 -5.03 -8.49 2.43
N PHE A 158 -4.39 -9.64 2.23
CA PHE A 158 -4.76 -10.90 2.85
C PHE A 158 -3.49 -11.64 3.26
N ASN A 159 -2.85 -11.13 4.31
CA ASN A 159 -1.54 -11.60 4.76
C ASN A 159 -1.59 -12.43 6.04
N ARG A 160 -2.70 -12.32 6.80
CA ARG A 160 -2.86 -13.02 8.07
C ARG A 160 -4.34 -13.31 8.34
N ASP A 161 -4.66 -14.55 8.68
CA ASP A 161 -6.01 -14.93 9.12
C ASP A 161 -6.20 -14.72 10.64
N ARG A 162 -7.42 -14.94 11.15
CA ARG A 162 -7.72 -14.79 12.59
C ARG A 162 -7.03 -15.82 13.48
N ALA A 163 -6.55 -16.94 12.92
CA ALA A 163 -5.77 -17.95 13.62
C ALA A 163 -4.28 -17.59 13.70
N GLY A 164 -3.86 -16.50 13.03
CA GLY A 164 -2.49 -16.02 13.02
C GLY A 164 -1.60 -16.67 11.96
N ASN A 165 -2.18 -17.43 11.04
CA ASN A 165 -1.46 -18.04 9.92
C ASN A 165 -1.00 -16.95 8.97
N PHE A 166 0.28 -16.99 8.58
CA PHE A 166 0.80 -16.12 7.53
C PHE A 166 0.38 -16.66 6.16
N ILE A 167 -0.09 -15.77 5.30
CA ILE A 167 -0.57 -16.07 3.95
C ILE A 167 0.17 -15.13 3.02
N SER A 168 0.91 -15.66 2.06
CA SER A 168 1.51 -14.81 1.03
C SER A 168 0.44 -14.34 0.03
N TYR A 169 0.68 -13.23 -0.65
CA TYR A 169 -0.22 -12.73 -1.70
C TYR A 169 -0.58 -13.80 -2.75
N ASN A 170 0.38 -14.61 -3.17
CA ASN A 170 0.15 -15.71 -4.12
C ASN A 170 -0.78 -16.78 -3.52
N GLN A 171 -0.51 -17.21 -2.29
CA GLN A 171 -1.35 -18.19 -1.60
C GLN A 171 -2.78 -17.66 -1.42
N GLY A 172 -2.94 -16.40 -1.03
CA GLY A 172 -4.25 -15.79 -0.83
C GLY A 172 -5.11 -15.83 -2.10
N ILE A 173 -4.55 -15.40 -3.23
CA ILE A 173 -5.29 -15.41 -4.50
C ILE A 173 -5.53 -16.84 -5.02
N ASP A 174 -4.60 -17.75 -4.83
CA ASP A 174 -4.76 -19.16 -5.25
C ASP A 174 -5.84 -19.87 -4.44
N ILE A 175 -5.94 -19.60 -3.14
CA ILE A 175 -7.03 -20.09 -2.30
C ILE A 175 -8.38 -19.62 -2.87
N ILE A 176 -8.52 -18.33 -3.18
CA ILE A 176 -9.79 -17.78 -3.65
C ILE A 176 -10.21 -18.41 -4.98
N LYS A 177 -9.30 -18.47 -5.96
CA LYS A 177 -9.58 -19.05 -7.28
C LYS A 177 -9.86 -20.55 -7.25
N SER A 178 -9.31 -21.26 -6.26
CA SER A 178 -9.50 -22.71 -6.16
C SER A 178 -10.95 -23.09 -5.80
N VAL A 179 -11.70 -22.15 -5.21
CA VAL A 179 -13.06 -22.41 -4.70
C VAL A 179 -14.14 -21.47 -5.27
N SER A 180 -13.78 -20.34 -5.88
CA SER A 180 -14.73 -19.38 -6.47
C SER A 180 -14.42 -19.10 -7.93
N LYS A 181 -15.48 -18.91 -8.73
CA LYS A 181 -15.41 -18.48 -10.14
C LYS A 181 -15.78 -17.00 -10.32
N ASN A 182 -16.07 -16.30 -9.23
CA ASN A 182 -16.49 -14.90 -9.27
C ASN A 182 -15.35 -14.01 -9.79
N PRO A 183 -15.68 -12.91 -10.49
CA PRO A 183 -14.68 -11.92 -10.90
C PRO A 183 -13.92 -11.37 -9.69
N ILE A 184 -12.59 -11.34 -9.78
CA ILE A 184 -11.72 -10.79 -8.73
C ILE A 184 -11.07 -9.51 -9.23
N TYR A 185 -11.18 -8.42 -8.49
CA TYR A 185 -10.48 -7.16 -8.74
C TYR A 185 -9.48 -6.91 -7.62
N GLY A 186 -8.44 -6.12 -7.91
CA GLY A 186 -7.42 -5.73 -6.92
C GLY A 186 -6.98 -4.28 -7.07
N ALA A 187 -6.22 -3.79 -6.10
CA ALA A 187 -5.61 -2.46 -6.13
C ALA A 187 -4.09 -2.47 -6.40
N TRP A 188 -3.45 -3.64 -6.42
CA TRP A 188 -2.00 -3.78 -6.61
C TRP A 188 -1.63 -4.75 -7.73
N ASP A 189 -0.55 -4.45 -8.43
CA ASP A 189 -0.07 -5.22 -9.59
C ASP A 189 0.47 -6.60 -9.24
N PHE A 190 0.83 -6.86 -7.97
CA PHE A 190 1.34 -8.16 -7.55
C PHE A 190 0.28 -9.27 -7.64
N TYR A 191 -1.00 -8.96 -7.84
CA TYR A 191 -2.04 -9.93 -8.18
C TYR A 191 -2.28 -10.07 -9.69
N LEU A 192 -1.80 -9.13 -10.51
CA LEU A 192 -1.99 -9.15 -11.96
C LEU A 192 -1.33 -10.39 -12.57
N GLY A 193 -2.05 -11.04 -13.49
CA GLY A 193 -1.62 -12.31 -14.08
C GLY A 193 -1.73 -13.52 -13.15
N LYS A 194 -2.18 -13.35 -11.91
CA LYS A 194 -2.34 -14.44 -10.93
C LYS A 194 -3.78 -14.78 -10.62
N GLY A 195 -4.74 -13.95 -11.01
CA GLY A 195 -6.15 -14.22 -10.74
C GLY A 195 -7.11 -13.04 -10.84
N ILE A 196 -6.61 -11.82 -10.66
CA ILE A 196 -7.48 -10.65 -10.82
C ILE A 196 -7.79 -10.43 -12.30
N LEU A 197 -9.02 -10.05 -12.58
CA LEU A 197 -9.48 -9.57 -13.87
C LEU A 197 -8.88 -8.20 -14.19
N GLY A 198 -8.72 -7.35 -13.19
CA GLY A 198 -8.12 -6.03 -13.34
C GLY A 198 -8.33 -5.11 -12.14
N GLY A 199 -8.14 -3.81 -12.38
CA GLY A 199 -8.27 -2.74 -11.39
C GLY A 199 -7.48 -1.50 -11.80
N LYS A 200 -7.48 -0.48 -10.93
CA LYS A 200 -6.55 0.65 -11.02
C LYS A 200 -5.35 0.33 -10.13
N LEU A 201 -4.39 -0.37 -10.72
CA LEU A 201 -3.33 -1.04 -9.98
C LEU A 201 -2.17 -0.10 -9.66
N ILE A 202 -1.75 -0.10 -8.40
CA ILE A 202 -0.47 0.44 -7.97
C ILE A 202 0.63 -0.53 -8.39
N SER A 203 1.69 0.00 -8.98
CA SER A 203 2.89 -0.77 -9.32
C SER A 203 4.10 -0.27 -8.54
N ALA A 204 4.69 -1.15 -7.72
CA ALA A 204 5.91 -0.84 -6.98
C ALA A 204 7.08 -0.53 -7.93
N GLN A 205 7.16 -1.23 -9.07
CA GLN A 205 8.18 -0.96 -10.08
C GLN A 205 7.99 0.42 -10.72
N ALA A 206 6.75 0.79 -11.03
CA ALA A 206 6.45 2.12 -11.57
C ALA A 206 6.81 3.22 -10.56
N GLN A 207 6.44 3.07 -9.29
CA GLN A 207 6.81 4.04 -8.24
C GLN A 207 8.33 4.17 -8.09
N GLY A 208 9.06 3.05 -8.06
CA GLY A 208 10.52 3.07 -7.98
C GLY A 208 11.16 3.77 -9.19
N LYS A 209 10.61 3.55 -10.39
CA LYS A 209 11.04 4.23 -11.61
C LYS A 209 10.79 5.73 -11.54
N GLU A 210 9.60 6.15 -11.15
CA GLU A 210 9.26 7.57 -11.02
C GLU A 210 10.12 8.26 -9.95
N ALA A 211 10.38 7.62 -8.81
CA ALA A 211 11.28 8.15 -7.79
C ALA A 211 12.71 8.34 -8.32
N ALA A 212 13.22 7.39 -9.11
CA ALA A 212 14.52 7.52 -9.76
C ALA A 212 14.55 8.64 -10.81
N LEU A 213 13.46 8.85 -11.55
CA LEU A 213 13.34 9.97 -12.50
C LEU A 213 13.29 11.32 -11.78
N MET A 214 12.59 11.43 -10.65
CA MET A 214 12.60 12.61 -9.79
C MET A 214 14.01 12.90 -9.26
N ALA A 215 14.68 11.89 -8.71
CA ALA A 215 16.07 12.02 -8.24
C ALA A 215 17.02 12.50 -9.36
N LYS A 216 16.88 11.95 -10.57
CA LYS A 216 17.66 12.38 -11.74
C LYS A 216 17.41 13.86 -12.09
N LYS A 217 16.16 14.33 -12.03
CA LYS A 217 15.85 15.76 -12.27
C LYS A 217 16.53 16.65 -11.23
N ILE A 218 16.48 16.25 -9.95
CA ILE A 218 17.12 16.98 -8.86
C ILE A 218 18.64 17.07 -9.06
N ILE A 219 19.31 15.95 -9.36
CA ILE A 219 20.75 15.91 -9.62
C ILE A 219 21.16 16.83 -10.79
N ASN A 220 20.29 16.97 -11.79
CA ASN A 220 20.52 17.85 -12.95
C ASN A 220 20.15 19.33 -12.70
N GLY A 221 19.83 19.72 -11.46
CA GLY A 221 19.44 21.09 -11.11
C GLY A 221 18.05 21.51 -11.63
N GLN A 222 17.24 20.55 -12.09
CA GLN A 222 15.86 20.78 -12.55
C GLN A 222 14.89 20.63 -11.38
N GLN A 223 15.15 21.38 -10.29
CA GLN A 223 14.34 21.37 -9.09
C GLN A 223 12.90 21.79 -9.41
N ASP A 224 11.97 20.83 -9.37
CA ASP A 224 10.57 21.15 -9.19
C ASP A 224 9.97 20.27 -8.09
N PHE A 225 10.00 20.79 -6.86
CA PHE A 225 9.37 20.19 -5.69
C PHE A 225 7.85 20.50 -5.61
N ARG A 226 7.24 21.01 -6.69
CA ARG A 226 5.85 21.50 -6.70
C ARG A 226 4.83 20.50 -7.25
N GLU A 227 5.24 19.33 -7.74
CA GLU A 227 4.31 18.21 -7.92
C GLU A 227 4.06 17.57 -6.54
N LYS A 228 3.19 18.20 -5.76
CA LYS A 228 2.64 17.69 -4.50
C LYS A 228 1.39 16.85 -4.75
#